data_AF-A0A7Y3SVU8-F1
#
_entry.id   AF-A0A7Y3SVU8-F1
#
_cell.length_a   1.000
_cell.length_b   1.000
_cell.length_c   1.000
_cell.angle_alpha   90.00
_cell.angle_beta   90.00
_cell.angle_gamma   90.00
#
_symmetry.space_group_name_H-M   'P 1'
#
loop_
_entity.id
_entity.type
_entity.pdbx_description
1 polymer ?
#
loop_
_entity_poly.entity_id
_entity_poly.type
_entity_poly.pdbx_seq_one_letter_code
_entity_poly.pdbx_strand_id
1 'polypeptide(L)'
;MRMASKKGIVLLTMTIMMISLFIGCGNNTMSKIYNDDSNDGNMSLVVGTLFILFGFILMKYPPSRNNVMGYKSLLAMKNQDTWNVAQKHSGFILIIFGAINGIFGIWSIIQPMTINKEKIQLLLLILSAVAILAVEEIHLIKLFNMDGSRKKSNNL
;
A
#
# COMPACT_ATOMS: atom_id res chain seq x y z
N MET A 1 17.05 25.57 8.49
CA MET A 1 17.36 24.43 7.61
C MET A 1 16.56 23.21 8.09
N ARG A 2 15.32 23.04 7.59
CA ARG A 2 14.43 21.94 7.99
C ARG A 2 14.91 20.67 7.30
N MET A 3 15.59 19.79 8.02
CA MET A 3 15.85 18.42 7.56
C MET A 3 14.51 17.71 7.42
N ALA A 4 13.94 17.74 6.22
CA ALA A 4 12.85 16.86 5.83
C ALA A 4 13.31 15.42 6.12
N SER A 5 12.75 14.84 7.17
CA SER A 5 13.06 13.49 7.62
C SER A 5 12.78 12.53 6.46
N LYS A 6 13.85 12.08 5.80
CA LYS A 6 13.86 11.14 4.66
C LYS A 6 13.23 9.77 4.96
N LYS A 7 12.52 9.62 6.08
CA LYS A 7 12.19 8.32 6.65
C LYS A 7 10.76 7.87 6.30
N GLY A 8 9.79 8.75 6.08
CA GLY A 8 8.43 8.37 5.58
C GLY A 8 8.34 7.97 4.11
N ILE A 9 9.48 7.92 3.44
CA ILE A 9 9.61 7.65 2.02
C ILE A 9 9.50 6.14 1.73
N VAL A 10 9.73 5.23 2.67
CA VAL A 10 9.92 3.80 2.32
C VAL A 10 8.66 3.07 1.86
N LEU A 11 7.54 3.13 2.61
CA LEU A 11 6.29 2.49 2.15
C LEU A 11 5.78 3.17 0.86
N LEU A 12 5.89 4.50 0.79
CA LEU A 12 5.58 5.28 -0.40
C LEU A 12 6.46 4.83 -1.58
N THR A 13 7.75 4.59 -1.39
CA THR A 13 8.64 4.07 -2.45
C THR A 13 8.32 2.64 -2.84
N MET A 14 7.87 1.79 -1.91
CA MET A 14 7.42 0.43 -2.25
C MET A 14 6.14 0.46 -3.09
N THR A 15 5.18 1.31 -2.74
CA THR A 15 3.97 1.52 -3.56
C THR A 15 4.30 2.19 -4.89
N ILE A 16 5.21 3.16 -4.91
CA ILE A 16 5.68 3.80 -6.15
C ILE A 16 6.45 2.81 -7.02
N MET A 17 7.29 1.94 -6.45
CA MET A 17 7.96 0.88 -7.20
C MET A 17 6.96 -0.11 -7.78
N MET A 18 5.90 -0.47 -7.05
CA MET A 18 4.83 -1.33 -7.56
C MET A 18 4.02 -0.65 -8.69
N ILE A 19 3.72 0.64 -8.57
CA ILE A 19 3.10 1.44 -9.64
C ILE A 19 4.05 1.55 -10.85
N SER A 20 5.36 1.69 -10.61
CA SER A 20 6.38 1.78 -11.65
C SER A 20 6.60 0.45 -12.37
N LEU A 21 6.45 -0.68 -11.66
CA LEU A 21 6.40 -2.02 -12.23
C LEU A 21 5.16 -2.19 -13.12
N PHE A 22 4.01 -1.66 -12.69
CA PHE A 22 2.78 -1.69 -13.48
C PHE A 22 2.90 -0.87 -14.78
N ILE A 23 3.42 0.38 -14.69
CA ILE A 23 3.64 1.26 -15.85
C ILE A 23 4.80 0.75 -16.73
N GLY A 24 5.89 0.28 -16.14
CA GLY A 24 7.09 -0.18 -16.84
C GLY A 24 6.87 -1.48 -17.60
N CYS A 25 6.01 -2.37 -17.09
CA CYS A 25 5.58 -3.56 -17.83
C CYS A 25 4.67 -3.19 -19.02
N GLY A 26 3.91 -2.09 -18.92
CA GLY A 26 3.13 -1.54 -20.03
C GLY A 26 3.97 -0.88 -21.15
N ASN A 27 5.16 -0.35 -20.83
CA ASN A 27 5.83 0.60 -21.74
C ASN A 27 7.07 0.11 -22.51
N ASN A 28 7.70 -1.03 -22.22
CA ASN A 28 8.85 -1.50 -23.03
C ASN A 28 8.81 -3.02 -23.31
N THR A 29 8.67 -3.38 -24.59
CA THR A 29 8.83 -4.71 -25.26
C THR A 29 7.55 -5.39 -25.76
N MET A 30 6.36 -5.09 -25.22
CA MET A 30 5.13 -5.84 -25.56
C MET A 30 4.12 -5.12 -26.47
N SER A 31 4.46 -3.99 -27.11
CA SER A 31 3.72 -3.56 -28.31
C SER A 31 4.08 -4.39 -29.56
N LYS A 32 5.18 -5.16 -29.50
CA LYS A 32 5.67 -6.01 -30.60
C LYS A 32 5.28 -7.49 -30.52
N ILE A 33 4.62 -7.91 -29.44
CA ILE A 33 4.03 -9.26 -29.28
C ILE A 33 2.53 -9.13 -28.91
N TYR A 34 1.92 -7.98 -29.27
CA TYR A 34 0.54 -7.59 -29.01
C TYR A 34 -0.40 -8.19 -30.09
N ASN A 35 -0.41 -9.52 -30.16
CA ASN A 35 -1.51 -10.33 -30.72
C ASN A 35 -1.92 -11.34 -29.63
N ASP A 36 -2.10 -10.86 -28.39
CA ASP A 36 -2.61 -11.70 -27.31
C ASP A 36 -3.39 -10.85 -26.30
N ASP A 37 -4.66 -10.61 -26.62
CA ASP A 37 -5.67 -9.93 -25.80
C ASP A 37 -6.03 -10.70 -24.49
N SER A 38 -5.22 -11.67 -24.07
CA SER A 38 -5.56 -12.61 -22.99
C SER A 38 -4.93 -12.31 -21.62
N ASN A 39 -4.06 -11.30 -21.50
CA ASN A 39 -3.18 -11.16 -20.31
C ASN A 39 -3.44 -9.94 -19.39
N ASP A 40 -4.30 -8.99 -19.74
CA ASP A 40 -4.47 -7.73 -18.97
C ASP A 40 -5.10 -7.95 -17.58
N GLY A 41 -5.91 -8.99 -17.43
CA GLY A 41 -6.49 -9.39 -16.14
C GLY A 41 -5.47 -9.93 -15.13
N ASN A 42 -4.38 -10.52 -15.61
CA ASN A 42 -3.40 -11.22 -14.78
C ASN A 42 -2.58 -10.26 -13.90
N MET A 43 -2.30 -9.05 -14.39
CA MET A 43 -1.47 -8.09 -13.66
C MET A 43 -2.13 -7.56 -12.39
N SER A 44 -3.45 -7.35 -12.42
CA SER A 44 -4.21 -6.87 -11.25
C SER A 44 -4.20 -7.90 -10.12
N LEU A 45 -4.26 -9.18 -10.47
CA LEU A 45 -4.20 -10.30 -9.52
C LEU A 45 -2.82 -10.42 -8.88
N VAL A 46 -1.75 -10.24 -9.66
CA VAL A 46 -0.37 -10.24 -9.15
C VAL A 46 -0.18 -9.11 -8.14
N VAL A 47 -0.60 -7.90 -8.46
CA VAL A 47 -0.48 -6.75 -7.55
C VAL A 47 -1.28 -6.97 -6.27
N GLY A 48 -2.53 -7.43 -6.37
CA GLY A 48 -3.37 -7.73 -5.21
C GLY A 48 -2.75 -8.80 -4.30
N THR A 49 -2.20 -9.86 -4.90
CA THR A 49 -1.54 -10.95 -4.17
C THR A 49 -0.30 -10.46 -3.44
N LEU A 50 0.54 -9.65 -4.09
CA LEU A 50 1.72 -9.06 -3.45
C LEU A 50 1.34 -8.16 -2.28
N PHE A 51 0.29 -7.35 -2.41
CA PHE A 51 -0.20 -6.49 -1.33
C PHE A 51 -0.63 -7.30 -0.12
N ILE A 52 -1.37 -8.39 -0.34
CA ILE A 52 -1.79 -9.31 0.74
C ILE A 52 -0.56 -9.95 1.40
N LEU A 53 0.41 -10.45 0.61
CA LEU A 53 1.60 -11.10 1.13
C LEU A 53 2.46 -10.14 1.96
N PHE A 54 2.77 -8.95 1.42
CA PHE A 54 3.53 -7.94 2.14
C PHE A 54 2.78 -7.45 3.38
N GLY A 55 1.47 -7.25 3.28
CA GLY A 55 0.66 -6.83 4.41
C GLY A 55 0.65 -7.86 5.53
N PHE A 56 0.60 -9.15 5.18
CA PHE A 56 0.71 -10.25 6.14
C PHE A 56 2.08 -10.28 6.82
N ILE A 57 3.17 -10.10 6.05
CA ILE A 57 4.53 -10.03 6.59
C ILE A 57 4.66 -8.86 7.57
N LEU A 58 4.20 -7.66 7.20
CA LEU A 58 4.24 -6.48 8.09
C LEU A 58 3.45 -6.71 9.39
N MET A 59 2.30 -7.37 9.28
CA MET A 59 1.42 -7.62 10.43
C MET A 59 1.97 -8.68 11.37
N LYS A 60 2.51 -9.78 10.83
CA LYS A 60 2.97 -10.94 11.61
C LYS A 60 4.42 -10.79 12.10
N TYR A 61 5.27 -10.21 11.26
CA TYR A 61 6.70 -10.05 11.49
C TYR A 61 7.09 -8.59 11.26
N PRO A 62 6.63 -7.66 12.12
CA PRO A 62 6.95 -6.25 11.96
C PRO A 62 8.48 -6.08 11.95
N PRO A 63 9.05 -5.47 10.91
CA PRO A 63 10.49 -5.29 10.82
C PRO A 63 10.98 -4.43 11.98
N SER A 64 12.26 -4.54 12.33
CA SER A 64 12.82 -3.65 13.36
C SER A 64 12.73 -2.19 12.93
N ARG A 65 12.58 -1.27 13.88
CA ARG A 65 12.46 0.17 13.58
C ARG A 65 13.63 0.73 12.78
N ASN A 66 14.82 0.18 13.02
CA ASN A 66 16.05 0.57 12.37
C ASN A 66 16.24 -0.08 10.99
N ASN A 67 15.37 -1.03 10.62
CA ASN A 67 15.39 -1.65 9.31
C ASN A 67 15.04 -0.61 8.23
N VAL A 68 15.49 -0.86 7.00
CA VAL A 68 15.11 -0.06 5.83
C VAL A 68 13.60 -0.18 5.61
N MET A 69 13.04 -1.39 5.74
CA MET A 69 11.65 -1.73 5.47
C MET A 69 10.68 -1.33 6.60
N GLY A 70 9.44 -0.97 6.23
CA GLY A 70 8.34 -0.66 7.15
C GLY A 70 7.70 0.72 6.92
N TYR A 71 6.49 0.91 7.46
CA TYR A 71 5.80 2.20 7.44
C TYR A 71 6.45 3.19 8.41
N LYS A 72 6.83 4.37 7.91
CA LYS A 72 7.71 5.31 8.64
C LYS A 72 7.10 6.71 8.72
N SER A 73 5.94 6.84 9.32
CA SER A 73 5.45 8.18 9.71
C SER A 73 6.32 8.81 10.82
N LEU A 74 6.29 10.14 10.91
CA LEU A 74 6.87 10.90 12.03
C LEU A 74 6.37 10.37 13.38
N LEU A 75 5.10 9.98 13.48
CA LEU A 75 4.52 9.44 14.69
C LEU A 75 4.88 7.97 14.89
N ALA A 76 4.87 7.17 13.81
CA ALA A 76 5.23 5.75 13.86
C ALA A 76 6.66 5.53 14.41
N MET A 77 7.59 6.45 14.11
CA MET A 77 9.00 6.30 14.52
C MET A 77 9.31 6.77 15.94
N LYS A 78 8.36 7.35 16.69
CA LYS A 78 8.60 7.97 18.00
C LYS A 78 9.13 6.98 19.05
N ASN A 79 8.43 5.88 19.27
CA ASN A 79 8.83 4.84 20.21
C ASN A 79 8.49 3.44 19.66
N GLN A 80 8.76 2.39 20.46
CA GLN A 80 8.64 1.02 19.95
C GLN A 80 7.17 0.62 19.86
N ASP A 81 6.35 1.21 20.72
CA ASP A 81 4.92 0.97 20.77
C ASP A 81 4.22 1.60 19.56
N THR A 82 4.51 2.87 19.25
CA THR A 82 4.03 3.54 18.02
C THR A 82 4.46 2.79 16.77
N TRP A 83 5.70 2.27 16.76
CA TRP A 83 6.22 1.50 15.63
C TRP A 83 5.44 0.20 15.43
N ASN A 84 5.25 -0.58 16.50
CA ASN A 84 4.55 -1.86 16.45
C ASN A 84 3.08 -1.69 16.04
N VAL A 85 2.40 -0.67 16.57
CA VAL A 85 1.02 -0.34 16.18
C VAL A 85 0.96 0.03 14.70
N ALA A 86 1.85 0.91 14.24
CA ALA A 86 1.89 1.36 12.86
C ALA A 86 2.15 0.21 11.87
N GLN A 87 3.11 -0.69 12.15
CA GLN A 87 3.37 -1.83 11.26
C GLN A 87 2.18 -2.80 11.21
N LYS A 88 1.54 -3.06 12.36
CA LYS A 88 0.40 -3.96 12.43
C LYS A 88 -0.82 -3.39 11.71
N HIS A 89 -1.13 -2.11 11.94
CA HIS A 89 -2.25 -1.45 11.28
C HIS A 89 -2.00 -1.34 9.76
N SER A 90 -0.80 -0.91 9.35
CA SER A 90 -0.50 -0.74 7.93
C SER A 90 -0.50 -2.05 7.17
N GLY A 91 0.01 -3.12 7.78
CA GLY A 91 -0.09 -4.47 7.22
C GLY A 91 -1.54 -4.92 7.02
N PHE A 92 -2.41 -4.66 8.00
CA PHE A 92 -3.84 -4.97 7.92
C PHE A 92 -4.55 -4.18 6.81
N ILE A 93 -4.32 -2.86 6.73
CA ILE A 93 -4.91 -2.01 5.68
C ILE A 93 -4.40 -2.45 4.30
N LEU A 94 -3.12 -2.80 4.18
CA LEU A 94 -2.54 -3.26 2.92
C LEU A 94 -3.18 -4.58 2.44
N ILE A 95 -3.50 -5.49 3.35
CA ILE A 95 -4.28 -6.71 3.03
C ILE A 95 -5.66 -6.35 2.51
N ILE A 96 -6.37 -5.43 3.17
CA ILE A 96 -7.73 -5.01 2.75
C ILE A 96 -7.69 -4.44 1.34
N PHE A 97 -6.81 -3.48 1.06
CA PHE A 97 -6.72 -2.90 -0.28
C PHE A 97 -6.19 -3.89 -1.32
N GLY A 98 -5.30 -4.81 -0.95
CA GLY A 98 -4.87 -5.91 -1.80
C GLY A 98 -6.04 -6.82 -2.20
N ALA A 99 -6.92 -7.15 -1.25
CA ALA A 99 -8.13 -7.93 -1.52
C ALA A 99 -9.13 -7.17 -2.40
N ILE A 100 -9.35 -5.87 -2.16
CA ILE A 100 -10.22 -5.03 -3.01
C ILE A 100 -9.70 -5.00 -4.46
N ASN A 101 -8.39 -4.78 -4.63
CA ASN A 101 -7.76 -4.79 -5.96
C ASN A 101 -7.84 -6.18 -6.62
N GLY A 102 -7.65 -7.25 -5.85
CA GLY A 102 -7.78 -8.63 -6.35
C GLY A 102 -9.19 -8.96 -6.81
N ILE A 103 -10.21 -8.62 -6.01
CA ILE A 103 -11.63 -8.82 -6.35
C ILE A 103 -11.98 -8.03 -7.62
N PHE A 104 -11.54 -6.77 -7.72
CA PHE A 104 -11.74 -5.97 -8.92
C PHE A 104 -11.04 -6.58 -10.14
N GLY A 105 -9.83 -7.12 -9.98
CA GLY A 105 -9.12 -7.84 -11.04
C GLY A 105 -9.91 -9.03 -11.57
N ILE A 106 -10.45 -9.88 -10.68
CA ILE A 106 -11.31 -11.02 -11.05
C ILE A 106 -12.57 -10.53 -11.77
N TRP A 107 -13.23 -9.50 -11.22
CA TRP A 107 -14.43 -8.91 -11.81
C TRP A 107 -14.19 -8.36 -13.22
N SER A 108 -13.05 -7.71 -13.42
CA SER A 108 -12.62 -7.13 -14.69
C SER A 108 -12.37 -8.19 -15.78
N ILE A 109 -11.97 -9.41 -15.41
CA ILE A 109 -11.84 -10.53 -16.35
C ILE A 109 -13.23 -11.00 -16.83
N ILE A 110 -14.19 -11.10 -15.91
CA ILE A 110 -15.51 -11.66 -16.19
C ILE A 110 -16.39 -10.68 -16.98
N GLN A 111 -16.26 -9.38 -16.72
CA GLN A 111 -17.12 -8.36 -17.32
C GLN A 111 -16.47 -7.68 -18.54
N PRO A 112 -17.08 -7.74 -19.74
CA PRO A 112 -16.66 -6.93 -20.86
C PRO A 112 -17.07 -5.47 -20.62
N MET A 113 -16.12 -4.64 -20.17
CA MET A 113 -16.30 -3.19 -20.03
C MET A 113 -15.85 -2.48 -21.30
N THR A 114 -16.64 -1.50 -21.76
CA THR A 114 -16.30 -0.61 -22.87
C THR A 114 -15.26 0.45 -22.48
N ILE A 115 -15.11 0.72 -21.19
CA ILE A 115 -14.12 1.63 -20.63
C ILE A 115 -12.80 0.89 -20.44
N ASN A 116 -11.68 1.57 -20.68
CA ASN A 116 -10.35 1.00 -20.52
C ASN A 116 -10.11 0.55 -19.06
N LYS A 117 -10.09 -0.77 -18.86
CA LYS A 117 -9.98 -1.47 -17.57
C LYS A 117 -8.68 -1.13 -16.84
N GLU A 118 -7.58 -0.98 -17.57
CA GLU A 118 -6.27 -0.66 -17.01
C GLU A 118 -6.24 0.72 -16.36
N LYS A 119 -6.91 1.70 -16.98
CA LYS A 119 -7.00 3.07 -16.42
C LYS A 119 -7.79 3.08 -15.11
N ILE A 120 -8.87 2.31 -15.03
CA ILE A 120 -9.66 2.19 -13.80
C ILE A 120 -8.83 1.51 -12.71
N GLN A 121 -8.11 0.43 -13.07
CA GLN A 121 -7.23 -0.27 -12.13
C GLN A 121 -6.11 0.64 -11.60
N LEU A 122 -5.47 1.42 -12.47
CA LEU A 122 -4.43 2.37 -12.08
C LEU A 122 -4.99 3.45 -11.13
N LEU A 123 -6.19 3.96 -11.42
CA LEU A 123 -6.87 4.92 -10.55
C LEU A 123 -7.15 4.33 -9.16
N LEU A 124 -7.64 3.09 -9.12
CA LEU A 124 -7.90 2.36 -7.87
C LEU A 124 -6.62 2.16 -7.06
N LEU A 125 -5.51 1.82 -7.73
CA LEU A 125 -4.20 1.65 -7.09
C LEU A 125 -3.69 2.96 -6.48
N ILE A 126 -3.76 4.06 -7.22
CA ILE A 126 -3.36 5.39 -6.72
C ILE A 126 -4.23 5.80 -5.53
N LEU A 127 -5.55 5.63 -5.65
CA LEU A 127 -6.49 5.96 -4.57
C LEU A 127 -6.20 5.14 -3.30
N SER A 128 -5.94 3.83 -3.46
CA SER A 128 -5.59 2.95 -2.35
C SER A 128 -4.28 3.37 -1.67
N ALA A 129 -3.25 3.75 -2.44
CA ALA A 129 -1.98 4.21 -1.89
C ALA A 129 -2.15 5.48 -1.05
N VAL A 130 -2.90 6.47 -1.55
CA VAL A 130 -3.20 7.70 -0.80
C VAL A 130 -4.03 7.39 0.45
N ALA A 131 -5.03 6.53 0.33
CA ALA A 131 -5.89 6.14 1.44
C ALA A 131 -5.11 5.44 2.56
N ILE A 132 -4.20 4.51 2.23
CA ILE A 132 -3.34 3.84 3.22
C ILE A 132 -2.55 4.87 4.03
N LEU A 133 -1.91 5.85 3.37
CA LEU A 133 -1.11 6.87 4.05
C LEU A 133 -1.96 7.75 4.97
N ALA A 134 -3.15 8.15 4.51
CA ALA A 134 -4.05 9.01 5.27
C ALA A 134 -4.67 8.28 6.48
N VAL A 135 -5.17 7.05 6.27
CA VAL A 135 -5.82 6.27 7.33
C VAL A 135 -4.83 5.92 8.44
N GLU A 136 -3.60 5.53 8.07
CA GLU A 136 -2.53 5.27 9.05
C GLU A 136 -2.23 6.48 9.93
N GLU A 137 -2.02 7.65 9.31
CA GLU A 137 -1.69 8.86 10.06
C GLU A 137 -2.85 9.27 10.99
N ILE A 138 -4.09 9.17 10.51
CA ILE A 138 -5.29 9.43 11.32
C ILE A 138 -5.38 8.44 12.49
N HIS A 139 -5.12 7.15 12.26
CA HIS A 139 -5.16 6.13 13.31
C HIS A 139 -4.10 6.40 14.39
N LEU A 140 -2.87 6.71 13.97
CA LEU A 140 -1.78 7.02 14.87
C LEU A 140 -2.07 8.29 15.69
N ILE A 141 -2.57 9.36 15.07
CA ILE A 141 -2.93 10.61 15.75
C ILE A 141 -4.09 10.39 16.75
N LYS A 142 -5.03 9.49 16.47
CA LYS A 142 -6.11 9.14 17.40
C LYS A 142 -5.61 8.37 18.62
N LEU A 143 -4.59 7.53 18.44
CA LEU A 143 -4.09 6.64 19.49
C LEU A 143 -2.97 7.26 20.34
N PHE A 144 -2.17 8.15 19.76
CA PHE A 144 -0.98 8.71 20.39
C PHE A 144 -0.97 10.25 20.38
N ASN A 145 -0.27 10.81 21.36
CA ASN A 145 0.14 12.21 21.37
C ASN A 145 1.41 12.40 20.52
N MET A 146 1.75 13.65 20.18
CA MET A 146 2.91 13.96 19.31
C MET A 146 4.28 13.59 19.91
N ASP A 147 4.33 13.34 21.21
CA ASP A 147 5.48 12.81 21.95
C ASP A 147 5.61 11.28 21.83
N GLY A 148 4.58 10.58 21.35
CA GLY A 148 4.48 9.12 21.25
C GLY A 148 3.81 8.47 22.46
N SER A 149 3.37 9.22 23.48
CA SER A 149 2.59 8.66 24.60
C SER A 149 1.19 8.25 24.14
N ARG A 150 0.66 7.14 24.66
CA ARG A 150 -0.71 6.72 24.37
C ARG A 150 -1.69 7.73 24.96
N LYS A 151 -2.69 8.14 24.17
CA LYS A 151 -3.83 8.86 24.69
C LYS A 151 -4.60 7.94 25.64
N LYS A 152 -4.94 8.44 26.83
CA LYS A 152 -5.84 7.70 27.72
C LYS A 152 -7.14 7.47 26.95
N SER A 153 -7.60 6.22 26.92
CA SER A 153 -8.92 5.91 26.39
C SER A 153 -9.92 6.72 27.22
N ASN A 154 -10.49 7.77 26.64
CA ASN A 154 -11.71 8.36 27.17
C ASN A 154 -12.79 7.34 26.87
N ASN A 155 -12.93 6.35 27.77
CA ASN A 155 -14.08 5.48 27.82
C ASN A 155 -15.28 6.39 28.10
N LEU A 156 -16.01 6.73 27.04
CA LEU A 156 -17.39 7.21 27.08
C LEU A 156 -18.26 6.05 26.60
#